data_AF-A0A432QRE3-F1
#
_entry.id   AF-A0A432QRE3-F1
#
_cell.length_a   1.000
_cell.length_b   1.000
_cell.length_c   1.000
_cell.angle_alpha   90.00
_cell.angle_beta   90.00
_cell.angle_gamma   90.00
#
_symmetry.space_group_name_H-M   'P 1'
#
loop_
_entity.id
_entity.type
_entity.pdbx_description
1 polymer ?
#
loop_
_entity_poly.entity_id
_entity_poly.type
_entity_poly.pdbx_seq_one_letter_code
_entity_poly.pdbx_strand_id
1 'polypeptide(L)'
;MFRNRDLYGKLLQNSGLFRLLLLSTTCLLFVTPAVAGEAGTGDSDKDGLTDYQEMFVYFTDPNSKDTDGDSLSDYDEVIKFGTNPREKDTDGDGLTDYEEVKIYKTDPNSADPDSDGLTDREELRMYGTSPFIKDTDGDGLTDYEEVINFGTSPVKKDTDGDGLDDREEIYIYKTYPDNPDSDCDGLSDFVEVSKLGTDPLKSDTDGDGLTDGEEIKERTSPFSSDTDGDGLSDLQEVEHYRTSPVKKDTDKDGLTDREEIAIYETDPLKKDTDGDGFSDREEILKFKTDPLSALSKPSISGKRKKAVSVKKEKEGKVKQSEKLLAIIYFDYRSASLSKRAKETLRDICKALKGNETLIIKGYADWKGTKSFNERISKRRAEKVRNYMRRICRKYRKKVQFKVEWFGYKNLIIEKKGALTPNRRVEIYVSE
;
A
#
# COMPACT_ATOMS: atom_id res chain seq x y z
N MET A 1 12.22 5.87 60.02
CA MET A 1 10.76 5.73 59.97
C MET A 1 10.41 4.90 58.75
N PHE A 2 9.51 3.94 58.96
CA PHE A 2 8.89 3.00 58.02
C PHE A 2 9.74 1.92 57.33
N ARG A 3 9.23 0.70 57.51
CA ARG A 3 9.82 -0.62 57.28
C ARG A 3 9.27 -1.19 55.97
N ASN A 4 10.17 -1.72 55.16
CA ASN A 4 9.91 -2.87 54.27
C ASN A 4 10.08 -4.16 55.07
N ARG A 5 9.23 -5.16 54.85
CA ARG A 5 9.55 -6.57 55.08
C ARG A 5 8.57 -7.49 54.35
N ASP A 6 9.06 -8.02 53.24
CA ASP A 6 8.65 -9.30 52.66
C ASP A 6 9.10 -10.50 53.53
N LEU A 7 8.56 -11.66 53.13
CA LEU A 7 8.90 -13.05 53.48
C LEU A 7 8.17 -13.60 54.71
N TYR A 8 7.28 -14.57 54.49
CA TYR A 8 7.53 -15.98 54.81
C TYR A 8 6.41 -16.88 54.25
N GLY A 9 6.79 -17.81 53.37
CA GLY A 9 5.97 -18.94 52.95
C GLY A 9 6.43 -20.24 53.64
N LYS A 10 5.42 -21.02 54.03
CA LYS A 10 5.38 -22.49 54.27
C LYS A 10 6.20 -23.07 55.42
N LEU A 11 5.51 -23.77 56.33
CA LEU A 11 5.74 -25.20 56.60
C LEU A 11 4.64 -25.79 57.54
N LEU A 12 4.12 -26.93 57.08
CA LEU A 12 3.71 -28.14 57.83
C LEU A 12 2.31 -28.26 58.47
N GLN A 13 1.65 -29.32 57.97
CA GLN A 13 0.52 -30.07 58.50
C GLN A 13 0.77 -30.68 59.89
N ASN A 14 -0.36 -31.05 60.51
CA ASN A 14 -0.55 -31.98 61.62
C ASN A 14 -0.17 -31.52 63.03
N SER A 15 -1.19 -31.20 63.83
CA SER A 15 -1.50 -31.93 65.06
C SER A 15 -2.66 -31.31 65.83
N GLY A 16 -3.58 -32.16 66.28
CA GLY A 16 -4.18 -32.12 67.62
C GLY A 16 -4.96 -30.88 68.07
N LEU A 17 -6.26 -31.09 68.26
CA LEU A 17 -6.96 -30.87 69.54
C LEU A 17 -6.51 -29.65 70.37
N PHE A 18 -7.33 -28.59 70.40
CA PHE A 18 -7.89 -27.94 71.60
C PHE A 18 -8.38 -26.52 71.27
N ARG A 19 -9.68 -26.28 71.45
CA ARG A 19 -10.29 -25.00 71.87
C ARG A 19 -11.78 -25.29 72.10
N LEU A 20 -12.12 -25.85 73.26
CA LEU A 20 -12.48 -25.16 74.50
C LEU A 20 -13.74 -24.30 74.34
N LEU A 21 -14.81 -24.88 74.89
CA LEU A 21 -16.12 -24.32 75.23
C LEU A 21 -16.10 -22.83 75.60
N LEU A 22 -17.04 -22.10 75.00
CA LEU A 22 -17.83 -21.07 75.70
C LEU A 22 -19.31 -21.32 75.39
N LEU A 23 -19.94 -22.04 76.31
CA LEU A 23 -21.39 -22.04 76.51
C LEU A 23 -21.80 -20.65 77.00
N SER A 24 -22.72 -20.00 76.29
CA SER A 24 -23.53 -18.91 76.84
C SER A 24 -24.90 -18.91 76.17
N THR A 25 -25.72 -19.84 76.64
CA THR A 25 -27.16 -19.71 76.93
C THR A 25 -28.08 -19.01 75.92
N THR A 26 -28.94 -19.85 75.34
CA THR A 26 -30.41 -19.72 75.17
C THR A 26 -30.95 -18.76 74.10
N CYS A 27 -31.34 -19.32 72.95
CA CYS A 27 -32.75 -19.36 72.54
C CYS A 27 -32.96 -20.43 71.44
N LEU A 28 -32.93 -21.70 71.85
CA LEU A 28 -33.44 -22.79 71.02
C LEU A 28 -34.90 -22.99 71.44
N LEU A 29 -35.82 -22.29 70.78
CA LEU A 29 -37.25 -22.52 70.96
C LEU A 29 -37.62 -23.82 70.22
N PHE A 30 -37.48 -24.93 70.93
CA PHE A 30 -38.32 -26.10 70.69
C PHE A 30 -39.77 -25.69 71.00
N VAL A 31 -40.57 -25.43 69.97
CA VAL A 31 -42.01 -25.36 70.10
C VAL A 31 -42.52 -26.79 70.26
N THR A 32 -42.96 -27.13 71.47
CA THR A 32 -43.77 -28.33 71.75
C THR A 32 -45.14 -28.20 71.07
N PRO A 33 -45.70 -29.26 70.47
CA PRO A 33 -47.03 -29.19 69.87
C PRO A 33 -48.09 -29.50 70.93
N ALA A 34 -48.76 -28.48 71.47
CA ALA A 34 -50.08 -28.62 72.10
C ALA A 34 -50.64 -27.26 72.54
N VAL A 35 -51.18 -26.50 71.59
CA VAL A 35 -52.47 -25.80 71.68
C VAL A 35 -52.91 -25.64 70.22
N ALA A 36 -53.93 -26.40 69.82
CA ALA A 36 -54.56 -26.28 68.53
C ALA A 36 -55.42 -25.00 68.53
N GLY A 37 -54.88 -23.94 67.95
CA GLY A 37 -55.59 -22.81 67.41
C GLY A 37 -55.01 -22.55 66.03
N GLU A 38 -55.82 -22.74 64.99
CA GLU A 38 -55.47 -22.56 63.58
C GLU A 38 -54.84 -21.18 63.34
N ALA A 39 -53.54 -21.14 63.03
CA ALA A 39 -52.87 -19.91 62.62
C ALA A 39 -51.87 -20.26 61.52
N GLY A 40 -52.20 -19.88 60.28
CA GLY A 40 -51.24 -19.75 59.17
C GLY A 40 -51.26 -20.81 58.06
N THR A 41 -52.38 -21.50 57.80
CA THR A 41 -52.49 -22.45 56.67
C THR A 41 -53.34 -21.92 55.50
N GLY A 42 -53.68 -20.62 55.51
CA GLY A 42 -54.31 -19.99 54.35
C GLY A 42 -53.30 -19.88 53.22
N ASP A 43 -53.79 -20.05 52.00
CA ASP A 43 -53.10 -19.80 50.73
C ASP A 43 -54.13 -18.99 49.94
N SER A 44 -54.09 -17.67 50.15
CA SER A 44 -55.18 -16.76 49.80
C SER A 44 -55.28 -16.57 48.29
N ASP A 45 -54.17 -16.57 47.57
CA ASP A 45 -54.14 -16.46 46.12
C ASP A 45 -54.07 -17.82 45.38
N LYS A 46 -53.67 -18.90 46.05
CA LYS A 46 -53.53 -20.27 45.52
C LYS A 46 -52.37 -20.42 44.54
N ASP A 47 -51.23 -19.84 44.86
CA ASP A 47 -49.97 -20.05 44.13
C ASP A 47 -49.16 -21.25 44.66
N GLY A 48 -49.43 -21.68 45.90
CA GLY A 48 -48.76 -22.79 46.57
C GLY A 48 -47.88 -22.39 47.77
N LEU A 49 -47.71 -21.10 48.03
CA LEU A 49 -47.19 -20.56 49.28
C LEU A 49 -48.32 -20.34 50.28
N THR A 50 -48.02 -20.45 51.57
CA THR A 50 -48.99 -20.09 52.63
C THR A 50 -48.87 -18.61 52.94
N ASP A 51 -49.97 -17.96 53.35
CA ASP A 51 -50.00 -16.55 53.77
C ASP A 51 -48.91 -16.26 54.82
N TYR A 52 -48.58 -17.25 55.66
CA TYR A 52 -47.49 -17.15 56.65
C TYR A 52 -46.10 -17.11 56.00
N GLN A 53 -45.84 -17.96 55.00
CA GLN A 53 -44.57 -17.95 54.26
C GLN A 53 -44.42 -16.64 53.50
N GLU A 54 -45.46 -16.18 52.83
CA GLU A 54 -45.46 -14.95 52.06
C GLU A 54 -45.20 -13.75 52.98
N MET A 55 -45.93 -13.61 54.08
CA MET A 55 -45.76 -12.44 54.95
C MET A 55 -44.47 -12.43 55.80
N PHE A 56 -43.98 -13.59 56.22
CA PHE A 56 -42.92 -13.68 57.24
C PHE A 56 -41.61 -14.34 56.78
N VAL A 57 -41.60 -14.98 55.61
CA VAL A 57 -40.39 -15.64 55.07
C VAL A 57 -39.93 -14.94 53.79
N TYR A 58 -40.80 -14.84 52.78
CA TYR A 58 -40.46 -14.30 51.46
C TYR A 58 -40.82 -12.81 51.30
N PHE A 59 -41.68 -12.30 52.18
CA PHE A 59 -42.17 -10.92 52.20
C PHE A 59 -42.90 -10.48 50.92
N THR A 60 -43.68 -11.40 50.36
CA THR A 60 -44.56 -11.22 49.19
C THR A 60 -45.99 -10.84 49.58
N ASP A 61 -46.85 -10.46 48.63
CA ASP A 61 -48.27 -10.14 48.88
C ASP A 61 -49.12 -11.42 48.88
N PRO A 62 -49.68 -11.85 50.02
CA PRO A 62 -50.45 -13.10 50.11
C PRO A 62 -51.71 -13.16 49.23
N ASN A 63 -52.12 -12.05 48.61
CA ASN A 63 -53.26 -12.01 47.71
C ASN A 63 -52.87 -11.89 46.23
N SER A 64 -51.57 -11.98 45.90
CA SER A 64 -51.04 -11.84 44.55
C SER A 64 -50.05 -12.93 44.24
N LYS A 65 -50.41 -13.81 43.29
CA LYS A 65 -49.56 -14.97 42.90
C LYS A 65 -48.18 -14.59 42.38
N ASP A 66 -48.03 -13.33 42.01
CA ASP A 66 -46.91 -12.74 41.30
C ASP A 66 -46.80 -11.32 41.89
N THR A 67 -45.90 -11.17 42.85
CA THR A 67 -45.80 -9.97 43.68
C THR A 67 -45.15 -8.81 42.93
N ASP A 68 -44.17 -9.06 42.06
CA ASP A 68 -43.49 -8.02 41.30
C ASP A 68 -44.07 -7.81 39.89
N GLY A 69 -44.91 -8.73 39.41
CA GLY A 69 -45.62 -8.66 38.15
C GLY A 69 -44.75 -8.97 36.93
N ASP A 70 -43.75 -9.85 37.03
CA ASP A 70 -42.91 -10.28 35.91
C ASP A 70 -43.50 -11.46 35.11
N SER A 71 -44.60 -12.05 35.58
CA SER A 71 -45.31 -13.24 35.05
C SER A 71 -44.79 -14.60 35.53
N LEU A 72 -43.82 -14.62 36.45
CA LEU A 72 -43.44 -15.78 37.25
C LEU A 72 -44.21 -15.71 38.58
N SER A 73 -44.59 -16.87 39.13
CA SER A 73 -45.31 -16.86 40.41
C SER A 73 -44.33 -16.93 41.57
N ASP A 74 -44.65 -16.30 42.70
CA ASP A 74 -43.81 -16.24 43.89
C ASP A 74 -43.34 -17.65 44.32
N TYR A 75 -44.22 -18.65 44.24
CA TYR A 75 -43.86 -20.06 44.44
C TYR A 75 -42.77 -20.57 43.47
N ASP A 76 -42.92 -20.32 42.18
CA ASP A 76 -41.98 -20.80 41.14
C ASP A 76 -40.61 -20.14 41.34
N GLU A 77 -40.57 -18.85 41.65
CA GLU A 77 -39.36 -18.10 41.93
C GLU A 77 -38.59 -18.70 43.10
N VAL A 78 -39.19 -18.78 44.27
CA VAL A 78 -38.47 -19.19 45.49
C VAL A 78 -38.21 -20.70 45.57
N ILE A 79 -39.06 -21.54 44.98
CA ILE A 79 -38.93 -23.01 45.09
C ILE A 79 -38.18 -23.61 43.91
N LYS A 80 -38.31 -23.06 42.70
CA LYS A 80 -37.80 -23.70 41.49
C LYS A 80 -36.60 -22.99 40.88
N PHE A 81 -36.60 -21.67 40.85
CA PHE A 81 -35.56 -20.89 40.16
C PHE A 81 -34.58 -20.20 41.12
N GLY A 82 -34.94 -20.07 42.39
CA GLY A 82 -34.10 -19.43 43.41
C GLY A 82 -34.03 -17.90 43.27
N THR A 83 -34.95 -17.31 42.51
CA THR A 83 -35.00 -15.87 42.23
C THR A 83 -35.72 -15.09 43.33
N ASN A 84 -35.68 -13.75 43.25
CA ASN A 84 -36.28 -12.86 44.23
C ASN A 84 -37.71 -12.44 43.80
N PRO A 85 -38.78 -12.92 44.47
CA PRO A 85 -40.18 -12.69 44.08
C PRO A 85 -40.70 -11.26 44.29
N ARG A 86 -39.78 -10.31 44.43
CA ARG A 86 -40.05 -8.90 44.68
C ARG A 86 -39.31 -8.01 43.68
N GLU A 87 -38.52 -8.60 42.81
CA GLU A 87 -37.66 -7.96 41.83
C GLU A 87 -37.80 -8.72 40.52
N LYS A 88 -38.44 -8.09 39.52
CA LYS A 88 -38.71 -8.72 38.23
C LYS A 88 -37.47 -9.27 37.49
N ASP A 89 -36.29 -8.90 37.95
CA ASP A 89 -34.97 -9.06 37.33
C ASP A 89 -33.98 -9.22 38.49
N THR A 90 -33.70 -10.48 38.84
CA THR A 90 -33.00 -10.86 40.07
C THR A 90 -31.50 -10.53 40.02
N ASP A 91 -30.86 -10.67 38.86
CA ASP A 91 -29.42 -10.37 38.71
C ASP A 91 -29.14 -8.96 38.17
N GLY A 92 -30.18 -8.24 37.73
CA GLY A 92 -30.14 -6.83 37.40
C GLY A 92 -29.55 -6.54 36.02
N ASP A 93 -29.54 -7.51 35.12
CA ASP A 93 -28.99 -7.39 33.77
C ASP A 93 -29.98 -6.70 32.78
N GLY A 94 -31.26 -6.68 33.14
CA GLY A 94 -32.35 -6.05 32.38
C GLY A 94 -33.22 -7.01 31.57
N LEU A 95 -33.00 -8.33 31.66
CA LEU A 95 -33.99 -9.37 31.36
C LEU A 95 -34.81 -9.65 32.62
N THR A 96 -36.09 -9.96 32.46
CA THR A 96 -36.88 -10.41 33.61
C THR A 96 -36.66 -11.89 33.87
N ASP A 97 -36.79 -12.35 35.11
CA ASP A 97 -36.64 -13.75 35.49
C ASP A 97 -37.54 -14.66 34.63
N TYR A 98 -38.78 -14.23 34.36
CA TYR A 98 -39.68 -14.90 33.43
C TYR A 98 -39.10 -15.06 32.01
N GLU A 99 -38.51 -14.00 31.44
CA GLU A 99 -37.93 -13.99 30.10
C GLU A 99 -36.78 -14.99 30.01
N GLU A 100 -35.88 -14.99 30.97
CA GLU A 100 -34.74 -15.92 31.03
C GLU A 100 -35.21 -17.36 31.15
N VAL A 101 -36.09 -17.69 32.11
CA VAL A 101 -36.48 -19.08 32.32
C VAL A 101 -37.45 -19.61 31.26
N LYS A 102 -38.33 -18.77 30.69
CA LYS A 102 -39.34 -19.22 29.72
C LYS A 102 -38.93 -19.02 28.27
N ILE A 103 -38.22 -17.95 27.94
CA ILE A 103 -37.91 -17.56 26.56
C ILE A 103 -36.48 -17.97 26.21
N TYR A 104 -35.48 -17.41 26.91
CA TYR A 104 -34.08 -17.51 26.51
C TYR A 104 -33.34 -18.73 27.05
N LYS A 105 -33.85 -19.33 28.12
CA LYS A 105 -33.27 -20.48 28.84
C LYS A 105 -31.90 -20.20 29.46
N THR A 106 -31.67 -18.96 29.87
CA THR A 106 -30.52 -18.51 30.67
C THR A 106 -30.79 -18.63 32.16
N ASP A 107 -29.78 -18.35 33.00
CA ASP A 107 -29.88 -18.48 34.47
C ASP A 107 -30.19 -17.10 35.08
N PRO A 108 -31.40 -16.89 35.65
CA PRO A 108 -31.86 -15.60 36.19
C PRO A 108 -31.12 -15.10 37.43
N ASN A 109 -30.06 -15.79 37.83
CA ASN A 109 -29.19 -15.39 38.94
C ASN A 109 -27.78 -15.05 38.45
N SER A 110 -27.56 -14.93 37.14
CA SER A 110 -26.26 -14.81 36.52
C SER A 110 -26.30 -13.97 35.25
N ALA A 111 -26.11 -12.67 35.42
CA ALA A 111 -26.09 -11.70 34.34
C ALA A 111 -25.09 -12.03 33.21
N ASP A 112 -23.99 -12.72 33.51
CA ASP A 112 -22.93 -13.09 32.55
C ASP A 112 -22.57 -14.59 32.73
N PRO A 113 -23.34 -15.52 32.12
CA PRO A 113 -23.22 -16.94 32.40
C PRO A 113 -21.91 -17.58 31.93
N ASP A 114 -21.32 -17.09 30.84
CA ASP A 114 -20.04 -17.61 30.34
C ASP A 114 -18.82 -16.82 30.83
N SER A 115 -19.04 -15.68 31.49
CA SER A 115 -18.04 -14.81 32.11
C SER A 115 -17.07 -14.16 31.11
N ASP A 116 -17.52 -13.82 29.90
CA ASP A 116 -16.71 -13.09 28.91
C ASP A 116 -16.74 -11.56 29.11
N GLY A 117 -17.71 -11.04 29.86
CA GLY A 117 -17.89 -9.64 30.18
C GLY A 117 -19.10 -8.96 29.53
N LEU A 118 -19.85 -9.64 28.67
CA LEU A 118 -21.17 -9.22 28.18
C LEU A 118 -22.28 -9.84 29.03
N THR A 119 -23.38 -9.11 29.22
CA THR A 119 -24.56 -9.74 29.85
C THR A 119 -25.35 -10.55 28.83
N ASP A 120 -26.06 -11.58 29.28
CA ASP A 120 -26.85 -12.43 28.38
C ASP A 120 -27.93 -11.62 27.64
N ARG A 121 -28.46 -10.55 28.24
CA ARG A 121 -29.27 -9.55 27.54
C ARG A 121 -28.55 -8.86 26.40
N GLU A 122 -27.32 -8.40 26.61
CA GLU A 122 -26.52 -7.70 25.59
C GLU A 122 -26.24 -8.63 24.42
N GLU A 123 -25.83 -9.86 24.71
CA GLU A 123 -25.60 -10.90 23.72
C GLU A 123 -26.86 -11.21 22.91
N LEU A 124 -28.00 -11.46 23.58
CA LEU A 124 -29.24 -11.84 22.90
C LEU A 124 -29.89 -10.69 22.13
N ARG A 125 -29.87 -9.46 22.67
CA ARG A 125 -30.64 -8.33 22.12
C ARG A 125 -29.81 -7.37 21.26
N MET A 126 -28.48 -7.33 21.44
CA MET A 126 -27.63 -6.36 20.74
C MET A 126 -26.68 -7.02 19.74
N TYR A 127 -25.99 -8.08 20.14
CA TYR A 127 -24.91 -8.66 19.33
C TYR A 127 -25.30 -9.93 18.58
N GLY A 128 -26.35 -10.63 19.03
CA GLY A 128 -26.79 -11.90 18.46
C GLY A 128 -25.84 -13.06 18.76
N THR A 129 -25.07 -12.95 19.84
CA THR A 129 -24.10 -13.94 20.30
C THR A 129 -24.74 -14.95 21.27
N SER A 130 -23.97 -15.93 21.72
CA SER A 130 -24.43 -17.04 22.56
C SER A 130 -24.04 -16.85 24.03
N PRO A 131 -25.01 -16.71 24.97
CA PRO A 131 -24.73 -16.51 26.40
C PRO A 131 -24.00 -17.59 27.18
N PHE A 132 -23.56 -18.63 26.49
CA PHE A 132 -22.92 -19.80 27.06
C PHE A 132 -21.57 -20.10 26.41
N ILE A 133 -21.13 -19.26 25.46
CA ILE A 133 -19.94 -19.47 24.65
C ILE A 133 -19.23 -18.12 24.49
N LYS A 134 -18.14 -17.93 25.24
CA LYS A 134 -17.36 -16.69 25.23
C LYS A 134 -16.91 -16.20 23.85
N ASP A 135 -16.85 -17.09 22.88
CA ASP A 135 -16.32 -16.90 21.52
C ASP A 135 -17.30 -17.59 20.58
N THR A 136 -18.33 -16.84 20.16
CA THR A 136 -19.50 -17.39 19.49
C THR A 136 -19.17 -17.95 18.11
N ASP A 137 -18.29 -17.28 17.36
CA ASP A 137 -17.93 -17.74 16.03
C ASP A 137 -16.72 -18.69 16.01
N GLY A 138 -15.88 -18.68 17.03
CA GLY A 138 -14.76 -19.59 17.21
C GLY A 138 -13.49 -19.18 16.46
N ASP A 139 -13.22 -17.89 16.28
CA ASP A 139 -11.95 -17.37 15.73
C ASP A 139 -10.84 -17.24 16.80
N GLY A 140 -11.23 -17.26 18.09
CA GLY A 140 -10.35 -17.18 19.24
C GLY A 140 -10.24 -15.80 19.90
N LEU A 141 -11.08 -14.84 19.52
CA LEU A 141 -11.43 -13.63 20.29
C LEU A 141 -12.69 -13.90 21.11
N THR A 142 -12.86 -13.24 22.26
CA THR A 142 -14.15 -13.31 22.95
C THR A 142 -15.14 -12.30 22.38
N ASP A 143 -16.44 -12.57 22.48
CA ASP A 143 -17.49 -11.69 21.95
C ASP A 143 -17.37 -10.28 22.55
N TYR A 144 -17.07 -10.18 23.85
CA TYR A 144 -16.71 -8.91 24.51
C TYR A 144 -15.50 -8.22 23.87
N GLU A 145 -14.41 -8.95 23.59
CA GLU A 145 -13.18 -8.37 23.03
C GLU A 145 -13.43 -7.78 21.66
N GLU A 146 -14.18 -8.49 20.82
CA GLU A 146 -14.55 -8.05 19.49
C GLU A 146 -15.36 -6.77 19.51
N VAL A 147 -16.47 -6.73 20.26
CA VAL A 147 -17.38 -5.57 20.22
C VAL A 147 -16.84 -4.36 20.97
N ILE A 148 -16.05 -4.55 22.03
CA ILE A 148 -15.56 -3.46 22.88
C ILE A 148 -14.16 -2.98 22.49
N ASN A 149 -13.24 -3.90 22.15
CA ASN A 149 -11.84 -3.53 21.92
C ASN A 149 -11.51 -3.34 20.45
N PHE A 150 -12.09 -4.15 19.56
CA PHE A 150 -11.66 -4.23 18.16
C PHE A 150 -12.68 -3.67 17.16
N GLY A 151 -13.97 -3.67 17.50
CA GLY A 151 -15.04 -3.27 16.59
C GLY A 151 -15.35 -4.30 15.50
N THR A 152 -14.98 -5.56 15.72
CA THR A 152 -15.23 -6.67 14.79
C THR A 152 -16.58 -7.34 15.07
N SER A 153 -16.96 -8.31 14.23
CA SER A 153 -18.26 -8.97 14.27
C SER A 153 -18.18 -10.29 15.05
N PRO A 154 -18.77 -10.40 16.27
CA PRO A 154 -18.66 -11.59 17.14
C PRO A 154 -19.43 -12.83 16.68
N VAL A 155 -19.94 -12.80 15.46
CA VAL A 155 -20.71 -13.89 14.83
C VAL A 155 -20.12 -14.26 13.47
N LYS A 156 -18.96 -13.70 13.12
CA LYS A 156 -18.25 -13.93 11.88
C LYS A 156 -16.75 -13.85 12.14
N LYS A 157 -16.10 -15.01 11.99
CA LYS A 157 -14.64 -15.12 12.10
C LYS A 157 -13.83 -14.13 11.27
N ASP A 158 -14.41 -13.67 10.16
CA ASP A 158 -13.77 -12.84 9.15
C ASP A 158 -14.78 -11.71 8.86
N THR A 159 -14.52 -10.55 9.47
CA THR A 159 -15.46 -9.43 9.51
C THR A 159 -15.64 -8.79 8.14
N ASP A 160 -14.56 -8.61 7.39
CA ASP A 160 -14.56 -7.95 6.08
C ASP A 160 -14.67 -8.92 4.87
N GLY A 161 -14.45 -10.20 5.10
CA GLY A 161 -14.61 -11.29 4.14
C GLY A 161 -13.45 -11.46 3.17
N ASP A 162 -12.24 -11.03 3.53
CA ASP A 162 -11.05 -11.13 2.67
C ASP A 162 -10.40 -12.53 2.67
N GLY A 163 -10.67 -13.32 3.71
CA GLY A 163 -10.17 -14.68 3.92
C GLY A 163 -9.20 -14.87 5.09
N LEU A 164 -8.81 -13.80 5.80
CA LEU A 164 -8.15 -13.87 7.10
C LEU A 164 -9.19 -13.81 8.23
N ASP A 165 -8.95 -14.51 9.34
CA ASP A 165 -9.79 -14.32 10.52
C ASP A 165 -9.38 -13.08 11.34
N ASP A 166 -10.33 -12.48 12.05
CA ASP A 166 -10.14 -11.20 12.75
C ASP A 166 -8.98 -11.30 13.75
N ARG A 167 -8.85 -12.45 14.42
CA ARG A 167 -7.72 -12.75 15.30
C ARG A 167 -6.37 -12.74 14.58
N GLU A 168 -6.26 -13.36 13.40
CA GLU A 168 -5.06 -13.37 12.56
C GLU A 168 -4.66 -11.94 12.18
N GLU A 169 -5.62 -11.14 11.75
CA GLU A 169 -5.41 -9.75 11.38
C GLU A 169 -4.93 -8.91 12.58
N ILE A 170 -5.62 -8.99 13.71
CA ILE A 170 -5.29 -8.21 14.91
C ILE A 170 -3.94 -8.62 15.50
N TYR A 171 -3.63 -9.92 15.58
CA TYR A 171 -2.49 -10.40 16.35
C TYR A 171 -1.26 -10.78 15.52
N ILE A 172 -1.45 -11.25 14.29
CA ILE A 172 -0.36 -11.77 13.45
C ILE A 172 0.04 -10.73 12.40
N TYR A 173 -0.91 -10.30 11.56
CA TYR A 173 -0.61 -9.45 10.39
C TYR A 173 -0.65 -7.96 10.69
N LYS A 174 -1.37 -7.55 11.75
CA LYS A 174 -1.55 -6.15 12.15
C LYS A 174 -2.28 -5.30 11.10
N THR A 175 -3.16 -5.95 10.34
CA THR A 175 -4.06 -5.36 9.34
C THR A 175 -5.34 -4.84 9.99
N TYR A 176 -6.26 -4.33 9.17
CA TYR A 176 -7.54 -3.77 9.60
C TYR A 176 -8.68 -4.77 9.34
N PRO A 177 -9.27 -5.40 10.38
CA PRO A 177 -10.26 -6.47 10.17
C PRO A 177 -11.61 -6.04 9.56
N ASP A 178 -11.83 -4.73 9.43
CA ASP A 178 -13.00 -4.15 8.78
C ASP A 178 -12.70 -3.66 7.35
N ASN A 179 -11.50 -3.91 6.83
CA ASN A 179 -11.06 -3.43 5.54
C ASN A 179 -10.17 -4.45 4.80
N PRO A 180 -10.67 -5.06 3.70
CA PRO A 180 -10.04 -6.21 3.07
C PRO A 180 -8.75 -5.90 2.29
N ASP A 181 -8.31 -4.64 2.26
CA ASP A 181 -7.14 -4.13 1.53
C ASP A 181 -6.57 -2.96 2.35
N SER A 182 -5.71 -3.30 3.31
CA SER A 182 -5.27 -2.40 4.39
C SER A 182 -4.45 -1.21 3.91
N ASP A 183 -3.66 -1.38 2.84
CA ASP A 183 -2.83 -0.32 2.27
C ASP A 183 -3.40 0.30 0.98
N CYS A 184 -4.54 -0.20 0.51
CA CYS A 184 -5.32 0.29 -0.62
C CYS A 184 -4.59 0.21 -1.97
N ASP A 185 -3.77 -0.82 -2.17
CA ASP A 185 -3.00 -1.01 -3.39
C ASP A 185 -3.74 -1.81 -4.49
N GLY A 186 -4.89 -2.39 -4.11
CA GLY A 186 -5.77 -3.18 -4.96
C GLY A 186 -5.57 -4.69 -4.86
N LEU A 187 -4.78 -5.18 -3.91
CA LEU A 187 -4.68 -6.56 -3.47
C LEU A 187 -5.35 -6.69 -2.10
N SER A 188 -5.92 -7.86 -1.80
CA SER A 188 -6.46 -8.08 -0.45
C SER A 188 -5.36 -8.57 0.48
N ASP A 189 -5.49 -8.29 1.78
CA ASP A 189 -4.49 -8.64 2.79
C ASP A 189 -4.21 -10.16 2.76
N PHE A 190 -5.26 -10.97 2.66
CA PHE A 190 -5.17 -12.42 2.45
C PHE A 190 -4.34 -12.81 1.22
N VAL A 191 -4.55 -12.13 0.08
CA VAL A 191 -3.83 -12.42 -1.17
C VAL A 191 -2.35 -12.13 -1.01
N GLU A 192 -2.03 -11.01 -0.39
CA GLU A 192 -0.65 -10.60 -0.15
C GLU A 192 0.07 -11.60 0.74
N VAL A 193 -0.47 -11.91 1.92
CA VAL A 193 0.21 -12.79 2.88
C VAL A 193 0.23 -14.26 2.44
N SER A 194 -0.82 -14.74 1.76
CA SER A 194 -0.96 -16.17 1.45
C SER A 194 -0.46 -16.55 0.06
N LYS A 195 -0.41 -15.62 -0.91
CA LYS A 195 -0.07 -15.94 -2.31
C LYS A 195 1.17 -15.22 -2.81
N LEU A 196 1.39 -13.97 -2.41
CA LEU A 196 2.47 -13.14 -2.98
C LEU A 196 3.67 -13.03 -2.04
N GLY A 197 3.44 -12.99 -0.74
CA GLY A 197 4.43 -12.72 0.30
C GLY A 197 4.82 -11.24 0.42
N THR A 198 3.99 -10.33 -0.08
CA THR A 198 4.13 -8.87 0.10
C THR A 198 3.66 -8.48 1.51
N ASP A 199 3.92 -7.24 1.91
CA ASP A 199 3.53 -6.72 3.22
C ASP A 199 2.19 -5.95 3.07
N PRO A 200 1.08 -6.43 3.65
CA PRO A 200 -0.26 -5.85 3.45
C PRO A 200 -0.45 -4.44 4.05
N LEU A 201 0.60 -3.92 4.69
CA LEU A 201 0.65 -2.56 5.21
C LEU A 201 1.54 -1.64 4.36
N LYS A 202 2.04 -2.12 3.21
CA LYS A 202 3.02 -1.44 2.37
C LYS A 202 2.71 -1.62 0.89
N SER A 203 2.01 -0.63 0.35
CA SER A 203 1.49 -0.62 -1.01
C SER A 203 2.51 -0.77 -2.15
N ASP A 204 3.81 -0.68 -1.88
CA ASP A 204 4.90 -0.71 -2.87
C ASP A 204 6.09 -1.37 -2.18
N THR A 205 6.24 -2.69 -2.35
CA THR A 205 7.15 -3.54 -1.59
C THR A 205 8.61 -3.28 -1.94
N ASP A 206 8.96 -3.02 -3.20
CA ASP A 206 10.35 -2.78 -3.61
C ASP A 206 10.75 -1.30 -3.69
N GLY A 207 9.78 -0.39 -3.67
CA GLY A 207 9.99 1.06 -3.64
C GLY A 207 10.32 1.68 -4.99
N ASP A 208 9.98 1.06 -6.12
CA ASP A 208 10.21 1.62 -7.46
C ASP A 208 9.15 2.66 -7.86
N GLY A 209 8.02 2.67 -7.17
CA GLY A 209 6.90 3.59 -7.31
C GLY A 209 5.68 3.07 -8.08
N LEU A 210 5.69 1.82 -8.54
CA LEU A 210 4.47 1.06 -8.83
C LEU A 210 3.96 0.40 -7.54
N THR A 211 2.64 0.28 -7.39
CA THR A 211 2.11 -0.50 -6.26
C THR A 211 2.19 -2.00 -6.54
N ASP A 212 2.21 -2.85 -5.50
CA ASP A 212 2.27 -4.31 -5.70
C ASP A 212 1.07 -4.77 -6.55
N GLY A 213 -0.10 -4.20 -6.28
CA GLY A 213 -1.31 -4.39 -7.09
C GLY A 213 -1.23 -3.86 -8.52
N GLU A 214 -0.43 -2.84 -8.83
CA GLU A 214 -0.14 -2.40 -10.20
C GLU A 214 0.86 -3.34 -10.89
N GLU A 215 1.85 -3.81 -10.16
CA GLU A 215 2.86 -4.74 -10.69
C GLU A 215 2.26 -6.08 -11.10
N ILE A 216 1.32 -6.62 -10.32
CA ILE A 216 0.58 -7.83 -10.74
C ILE A 216 -0.20 -7.60 -12.04
N LYS A 217 -0.72 -6.38 -12.28
CA LYS A 217 -1.43 -6.05 -13.54
C LYS A 217 -0.45 -5.95 -14.72
N GLU A 218 0.71 -5.35 -14.51
CA GLU A 218 1.79 -5.20 -15.52
C GLU A 218 2.65 -6.47 -15.68
N ARG A 219 2.42 -7.47 -14.82
CA ARG A 219 3.15 -8.76 -14.74
C ARG A 219 4.61 -8.59 -14.35
N THR A 220 4.91 -7.52 -13.63
CA THR A 220 6.20 -7.30 -12.99
C THR A 220 6.24 -7.97 -11.62
N SER A 221 7.38 -7.88 -10.94
CA SER A 221 7.64 -8.57 -9.69
C SER A 221 7.70 -7.58 -8.53
N PRO A 222 6.78 -7.64 -7.54
CA PRO A 222 6.75 -6.76 -6.36
C PRO A 222 8.01 -6.67 -5.48
N PHE A 223 9.00 -7.50 -5.77
CA PHE A 223 10.26 -7.60 -5.05
C PHE A 223 11.46 -7.15 -5.90
N SER A 224 11.25 -6.58 -7.07
CA SER A 224 12.30 -6.27 -8.04
C SER A 224 11.97 -5.04 -8.87
N SER A 225 12.58 -3.92 -8.49
CA SER A 225 12.36 -2.60 -9.11
C SER A 225 12.72 -2.50 -10.61
N ASP A 226 13.22 -3.57 -11.20
CA ASP A 226 13.68 -3.76 -12.58
C ASP A 226 13.51 -5.26 -12.86
N THR A 227 12.30 -5.66 -13.27
CA THR A 227 11.89 -7.06 -13.34
C THR A 227 12.71 -7.84 -14.38
N ASP A 228 12.97 -7.25 -15.53
CA ASP A 228 13.74 -7.92 -16.58
C ASP A 228 15.26 -7.73 -16.47
N GLY A 229 15.72 -6.77 -15.66
CA GLY A 229 17.11 -6.53 -15.32
C GLY A 229 17.92 -5.83 -16.41
N ASP A 230 17.32 -4.96 -17.21
CA ASP A 230 18.00 -4.20 -18.27
C ASP A 230 18.59 -2.85 -17.79
N GLY A 231 18.19 -2.41 -16.60
CA GLY A 231 18.64 -1.17 -15.98
C GLY A 231 17.68 0.03 -16.12
N LEU A 232 16.47 -0.17 -16.63
CA LEU A 232 15.30 0.68 -16.41
C LEU A 232 14.47 0.13 -15.25
N SER A 233 13.80 1.00 -14.50
CA SER A 233 12.85 0.50 -13.49
C SER A 233 11.49 0.23 -14.11
N ASP A 234 10.71 -0.65 -13.51
CA ASP A 234 9.41 -1.06 -14.03
C ASP A 234 8.48 0.17 -14.19
N LEU A 235 8.47 1.07 -13.21
CA LEU A 235 7.76 2.37 -13.31
C LEU A 235 8.22 3.21 -14.52
N GLN A 236 9.52 3.25 -14.81
CA GLN A 236 10.04 4.04 -15.94
C GLN A 236 9.56 3.46 -17.27
N GLU A 237 9.56 2.14 -17.38
CA GLU A 237 9.11 1.45 -18.57
C GLU A 237 7.62 1.63 -18.81
N VAL A 238 6.80 1.45 -17.77
CA VAL A 238 5.33 1.57 -17.87
C VAL A 238 4.91 3.02 -18.14
N GLU A 239 5.36 3.99 -17.33
CA GLU A 239 4.85 5.37 -17.42
C GLU A 239 5.58 6.25 -18.45
N HIS A 240 6.89 6.10 -18.58
CA HIS A 240 7.71 7.07 -19.31
C HIS A 240 8.05 6.61 -20.73
N TYR A 241 8.54 5.38 -20.87
CA TYR A 241 9.05 4.86 -22.15
C TYR A 241 8.04 4.02 -22.91
N ARG A 242 7.06 3.44 -22.21
CA ARG A 242 6.05 2.50 -22.73
C ARG A 242 6.67 1.26 -23.36
N THR A 243 7.81 0.84 -22.82
CA THR A 243 8.50 -0.42 -23.13
C THR A 243 7.90 -1.55 -22.28
N SER A 244 8.38 -2.77 -22.49
CA SER A 244 7.89 -3.96 -21.80
C SER A 244 8.75 -4.26 -20.58
N PRO A 245 8.29 -4.05 -19.34
CA PRO A 245 9.11 -4.22 -18.12
C PRO A 245 9.53 -5.67 -17.81
N VAL A 246 8.99 -6.62 -18.58
CA VAL A 246 9.31 -8.05 -18.49
C VAL A 246 10.19 -8.55 -19.63
N LYS A 247 10.68 -7.65 -20.51
CA LYS A 247 11.52 -8.00 -21.66
C LYS A 247 12.54 -6.90 -21.91
N LYS A 248 13.81 -7.22 -21.63
CA LYS A 248 14.96 -6.32 -21.86
C LYS A 248 15.02 -5.65 -23.24
N ASP A 249 14.40 -6.25 -24.25
CA ASP A 249 14.43 -5.82 -25.65
C ASP A 249 12.98 -5.90 -26.17
N THR A 250 12.32 -4.74 -26.19
CA THR A 250 10.88 -4.63 -26.48
C THR A 250 10.57 -4.93 -27.95
N ASP A 251 11.37 -4.40 -28.87
CA ASP A 251 11.13 -4.49 -30.31
C ASP A 251 11.82 -5.67 -31.01
N LYS A 252 12.71 -6.36 -30.30
CA LYS A 252 13.45 -7.56 -30.72
C LYS A 252 14.43 -7.28 -31.85
N ASP A 253 15.10 -6.13 -31.82
CA ASP A 253 16.22 -5.84 -32.69
C ASP A 253 17.57 -6.35 -32.16
N GLY A 254 17.65 -6.62 -30.84
CA GLY A 254 18.79 -7.15 -30.12
C GLY A 254 19.64 -6.12 -29.38
N LEU A 255 19.18 -4.88 -29.24
CA LEU A 255 19.61 -3.91 -28.22
C LEU A 255 18.65 -3.98 -27.03
N THR A 256 19.12 -3.63 -25.83
CA THR A 256 18.17 -3.50 -24.71
C THR A 256 17.52 -2.13 -24.72
N ASP A 257 16.31 -2.02 -24.17
CA ASP A 257 15.57 -0.76 -24.11
C ASP A 257 16.41 0.33 -23.40
N ARG A 258 17.11 -0.05 -22.33
CA ARG A 258 18.08 0.80 -21.65
C ARG A 258 19.22 1.28 -22.56
N GLU A 259 19.79 0.41 -23.38
CA GLU A 259 20.89 0.76 -24.29
C GLU A 259 20.42 1.75 -25.35
N GLU A 260 19.24 1.52 -25.91
CA GLU A 260 18.61 2.40 -26.89
C GLU A 260 18.36 3.78 -26.33
N ILE A 261 17.77 3.89 -25.14
CA ILE A 261 17.48 5.17 -24.52
C ILE A 261 18.76 5.89 -24.06
N ALA A 262 19.68 5.18 -23.39
CA ALA A 262 20.79 5.80 -22.68
C ALA A 262 22.05 5.99 -23.53
N ILE A 263 22.26 5.12 -24.52
CA ILE A 263 23.52 5.06 -25.29
C ILE A 263 23.30 5.50 -26.74
N TYR A 264 22.27 4.98 -27.39
CA TYR A 264 22.07 5.15 -28.83
C TYR A 264 21.08 6.25 -29.20
N GLU A 265 20.19 6.62 -28.27
CA GLU A 265 19.10 7.57 -28.44
C GLU A 265 18.10 7.14 -29.54
N THR A 266 17.93 5.83 -29.77
CA THR A 266 16.97 5.20 -30.70
C THR A 266 15.59 4.99 -30.03
N ASP A 267 14.58 4.62 -30.81
CA ASP A 267 13.22 4.36 -30.35
C ASP A 267 13.05 2.87 -30.00
N PRO A 268 12.99 2.50 -28.70
CA PRO A 268 12.96 1.09 -28.27
C PRO A 268 11.67 0.34 -28.63
N LEU A 269 10.71 1.03 -29.25
CA LEU A 269 9.49 0.43 -29.77
C LEU A 269 9.59 0.11 -31.26
N LYS A 270 10.71 0.44 -31.91
CA LYS A 270 10.90 0.29 -33.35
C LYS A 270 12.28 -0.25 -33.68
N LYS A 271 12.22 -1.48 -34.21
CA LYS A 271 13.39 -2.17 -34.75
C LYS A 271 14.26 -1.34 -35.69
N ASP A 272 13.65 -0.42 -36.43
CA ASP A 272 14.29 0.49 -37.38
C ASP A 272 13.74 1.89 -37.08
N THR A 273 14.51 2.69 -36.34
CA THR A 273 14.07 3.99 -35.82
C THR A 273 13.82 5.00 -36.94
N ASP A 274 14.67 5.01 -37.98
CA ASP A 274 14.63 5.99 -39.05
C ASP A 274 13.89 5.52 -40.33
N GLY A 275 13.59 4.24 -40.41
CA GLY A 275 12.78 3.61 -41.46
C GLY A 275 13.53 3.38 -42.78
N ASP A 276 14.85 3.25 -42.76
CA ASP A 276 15.65 3.06 -43.98
C ASP A 276 15.79 1.60 -44.45
N GLY A 277 15.31 0.67 -43.62
CA GLY A 277 15.27 -0.77 -43.87
C GLY A 277 16.36 -1.58 -43.18
N PHE A 278 17.17 -0.99 -42.31
CA PHE A 278 18.11 -1.69 -41.43
C PHE A 278 17.69 -1.54 -39.98
N SER A 279 17.95 -2.56 -39.15
CA SER A 279 17.66 -2.39 -37.73
C SER A 279 18.72 -1.54 -37.04
N ASP A 280 18.34 -0.86 -35.96
CA ASP A 280 19.23 0.04 -35.22
C ASP A 280 20.50 -0.69 -34.78
N ARG A 281 20.35 -1.90 -34.25
CA ARG A 281 21.47 -2.80 -33.93
C ARG A 281 22.39 -3.08 -35.11
N GLU A 282 21.84 -3.37 -36.29
CA GLU A 282 22.65 -3.68 -37.48
C GLU A 282 23.45 -2.44 -37.90
N GLU A 283 22.84 -1.27 -37.86
CA GLU A 283 23.51 -0.02 -38.17
C GLU A 283 24.64 0.28 -37.20
N ILE A 284 24.43 0.09 -35.90
CA ILE A 284 25.43 0.35 -34.87
C ILE A 284 26.59 -0.65 -34.94
N LEU A 285 26.29 -1.95 -34.91
CA LEU A 285 27.32 -2.99 -34.70
C LEU A 285 27.98 -3.44 -36.00
N LYS A 286 27.22 -3.52 -37.09
CA LYS A 286 27.67 -4.13 -38.34
C LYS A 286 28.06 -3.10 -39.38
N PHE A 287 27.24 -2.06 -39.58
CA PHE A 287 27.48 -1.08 -40.63
C PHE A 287 28.19 0.19 -40.16
N LYS A 288 28.16 0.48 -38.85
CA LYS A 288 28.67 1.70 -38.22
C LYS A 288 28.07 2.97 -38.85
N THR A 289 26.78 2.90 -39.16
CA THR A 289 25.96 4.00 -39.69
C THR A 289 25.20 4.69 -38.56
N ASP A 290 24.43 5.72 -38.88
CA ASP A 290 23.72 6.53 -37.88
C ASP A 290 22.24 6.11 -37.87
N PRO A 291 21.77 5.41 -36.82
CA PRO A 291 20.42 4.82 -36.77
C PRO A 291 19.29 5.86 -36.63
N LEU A 292 19.65 7.14 -36.55
CA LEU A 292 18.70 8.26 -36.47
C LEU A 292 18.58 9.01 -37.80
N SER A 293 19.18 8.47 -38.88
CA SER A 293 19.27 9.19 -40.15
C SER A 293 19.14 8.25 -41.34
N ALA A 294 17.96 8.24 -41.96
CA ALA A 294 17.67 7.41 -43.13
C ALA A 294 18.54 7.71 -44.37
N LEU A 295 19.36 8.76 -44.31
CA LEU A 295 20.36 9.09 -45.33
C LEU A 295 21.72 8.42 -45.08
N SER A 296 21.95 7.94 -43.86
CA SER A 296 23.16 7.27 -43.38
C SER A 296 23.19 5.78 -43.73
N LYS A 297 22.30 5.30 -44.59
CA LYS A 297 22.15 3.89 -44.87
C LYS A 297 23.41 3.18 -45.38
N PRO A 298 23.59 1.89 -45.02
CA PRO A 298 24.60 1.01 -45.60
C PRO A 298 24.52 0.98 -47.14
N SER A 299 25.67 1.14 -47.79
CA SER A 299 25.76 0.96 -49.24
C SER A 299 25.71 -0.53 -49.59
N ILE A 300 24.52 -1.13 -49.62
CA ILE A 300 24.34 -2.47 -50.20
C ILE A 300 24.67 -2.38 -51.69
N SER A 301 25.89 -2.78 -52.03
CA SER A 301 26.27 -3.14 -53.39
C SER A 301 25.60 -4.49 -53.74
N GLY A 302 24.31 -4.44 -54.07
CA GLY A 302 23.56 -5.66 -54.32
C GLY A 302 22.15 -5.42 -54.84
N LYS A 303 22.03 -5.37 -56.18
CA LYS A 303 20.80 -5.41 -57.00
C LYS A 303 20.06 -4.07 -57.19
N ARG A 304 20.36 -3.45 -58.34
CA ARG A 304 19.48 -2.52 -59.07
C ARG A 304 18.04 -3.03 -59.07
N LYS A 305 17.11 -2.27 -58.49
CA LYS A 305 15.72 -2.26 -58.93
C LYS A 305 15.41 -0.89 -59.56
N LYS A 306 14.73 -0.97 -60.70
CA LYS A 306 14.51 0.10 -61.69
C LYS A 306 13.90 1.35 -61.07
N ALA A 307 14.50 2.50 -61.38
CA ALA A 307 13.93 3.81 -61.11
C ALA A 307 12.67 4.01 -61.96
N VAL A 308 11.54 4.22 -61.28
CA VAL A 308 10.33 4.81 -61.85
C VAL A 308 10.49 6.33 -61.75
N SER A 309 10.32 6.98 -62.89
CA SER A 309 10.42 8.42 -63.09
C SER A 309 9.29 9.17 -62.40
N VAL A 310 9.62 10.12 -61.51
CA VAL A 310 8.70 11.18 -61.09
C VAL A 310 9.35 12.55 -61.37
N LYS A 311 8.51 13.44 -61.85
CA LYS A 311 8.82 14.68 -62.58
C LYS A 311 9.46 15.76 -61.68
N LYS A 312 10.33 16.55 -62.31
CA LYS A 312 10.87 17.83 -61.82
C LYS A 312 9.73 18.82 -61.56
N GLU A 313 9.77 19.46 -60.39
CA GLU A 313 9.22 20.80 -60.18
C GLU A 313 10.28 21.71 -59.54
N LYS A 314 10.02 23.01 -59.65
CA LYS A 314 10.97 24.04 -60.05
C LYS A 314 11.75 24.70 -58.91
N GLU A 315 12.90 25.25 -59.31
CA GLU A 315 13.84 26.09 -58.56
C GLU A 315 13.19 27.26 -57.81
N GLY A 316 13.66 27.49 -56.58
CA GLY A 316 13.38 28.69 -55.79
C GLY A 316 14.57 29.10 -54.92
N LYS A 317 15.29 30.14 -55.38
CA LYS A 317 16.18 31.08 -54.67
C LYS A 317 17.10 30.54 -53.56
N VAL A 318 18.38 30.42 -53.91
CA VAL A 318 19.54 30.18 -53.04
C VAL A 318 19.59 31.18 -51.87
N LYS A 319 19.32 30.69 -50.66
CA LYS A 319 19.91 31.22 -49.42
C LYS A 319 21.09 30.29 -49.09
N GLN A 320 22.23 30.89 -48.76
CA GLN A 320 23.47 30.21 -48.38
C GLN A 320 23.16 29.06 -47.41
N SER A 321 23.39 27.82 -47.83
CA SER A 321 22.93 26.63 -47.12
C SER A 321 23.87 26.29 -45.97
N GLU A 322 23.41 26.50 -44.75
CA GLU A 322 24.11 26.02 -43.54
C GLU A 322 23.81 24.53 -43.37
N LYS A 323 24.83 23.67 -43.52
CA LYS A 323 24.68 22.22 -43.30
C LYS A 323 25.06 21.86 -41.87
N LEU A 324 24.15 21.26 -41.11
CA LEU A 324 24.41 20.79 -39.75
C LEU A 324 25.41 19.62 -39.78
N LEU A 325 26.48 19.73 -39.00
CA LEU A 325 27.53 18.71 -38.87
C LEU A 325 27.39 17.88 -37.60
N ALA A 326 26.97 18.48 -36.50
CA ALA A 326 26.76 17.79 -35.23
C ALA A 326 25.98 18.64 -34.24
N ILE A 327 25.32 17.94 -33.30
CA ILE A 327 24.76 18.50 -32.08
C ILE A 327 25.54 17.94 -30.89
N ILE A 328 25.94 18.81 -29.97
CA ILE A 328 26.68 18.44 -28.75
C ILE A 328 25.82 18.80 -27.54
N TYR A 329 25.40 17.80 -26.78
CA TYR A 329 24.63 17.98 -25.55
C TYR A 329 25.52 18.27 -24.34
N PHE A 330 24.92 18.92 -23.34
CA PHE A 330 25.57 19.32 -22.11
C PHE A 330 24.68 19.07 -20.88
N ASP A 331 25.32 18.69 -19.79
CA ASP A 331 24.67 18.58 -18.47
C ASP A 331 24.19 19.95 -17.96
N TYR A 332 23.30 19.90 -16.98
CA TYR A 332 22.77 21.08 -16.32
C TYR A 332 23.88 21.92 -15.69
N ARG A 333 23.86 23.24 -15.93
CA ARG A 333 24.88 24.23 -15.51
C ARG A 333 26.33 23.96 -15.95
N SER A 334 26.54 22.96 -16.81
CA SER A 334 27.87 22.58 -17.29
C SER A 334 28.17 23.15 -18.68
N ALA A 335 29.45 23.49 -18.90
CA ALA A 335 30.03 23.75 -20.22
C ALA A 335 31.21 22.81 -20.50
N SER A 336 31.32 21.73 -19.73
CA SER A 336 32.37 20.74 -19.87
C SER A 336 32.05 19.81 -21.03
N LEU A 337 33.04 19.52 -21.87
CA LEU A 337 32.88 18.59 -22.98
C LEU A 337 33.08 17.16 -22.48
N SER A 338 32.07 16.32 -22.70
CA SER A 338 32.13 14.87 -22.45
C SER A 338 33.21 14.20 -23.31
N LYS A 339 33.58 12.96 -22.96
CA LYS A 339 34.56 12.17 -23.72
C LYS A 339 34.09 11.94 -25.16
N ARG A 340 32.82 11.53 -25.34
CA ARG A 340 32.16 11.32 -26.64
C ARG A 340 32.10 12.61 -27.47
N ALA A 341 31.72 13.74 -26.87
CA ALA A 341 31.72 15.03 -27.56
C ALA A 341 33.12 15.39 -28.09
N LYS A 342 34.18 15.14 -27.31
CA LYS A 342 35.56 15.38 -27.76
C LYS A 342 35.96 14.47 -28.93
N GLU A 343 35.44 13.25 -29.00
CA GLU A 343 35.67 12.31 -30.10
C GLU A 343 34.96 12.77 -31.37
N THR A 344 33.66 13.06 -31.31
CA THR A 344 32.88 13.64 -32.43
C THR A 344 33.54 14.89 -33.01
N LEU A 345 33.97 15.82 -32.15
CA LEU A 345 34.66 17.05 -32.58
C LEU A 345 36.01 16.78 -33.26
N ARG A 346 36.71 15.69 -32.91
CA ARG A 346 37.94 15.30 -33.61
C ARG A 346 37.62 14.75 -34.99
N ASP A 347 36.59 13.93 -35.11
CA ASP A 347 36.24 13.30 -36.38
C ASP A 347 35.72 14.32 -37.38
N ILE A 348 34.94 15.31 -36.92
CA ILE A 348 34.59 16.50 -37.72
C ILE A 348 35.88 17.18 -38.21
N CYS A 349 36.81 17.54 -37.31
CA CYS A 349 38.06 18.20 -37.72
C CYS A 349 38.91 17.38 -38.70
N LYS A 350 38.87 16.04 -38.66
CA LYS A 350 39.56 15.18 -39.64
C LYS A 350 38.89 15.27 -41.02
N ALA A 351 37.56 15.25 -41.06
CA ALA A 351 36.76 15.23 -42.28
C ALA A 351 36.74 16.56 -43.04
N LEU A 352 36.99 17.70 -42.35
CA LEU A 352 36.98 19.03 -42.97
C LEU A 352 38.02 19.17 -44.10
N LYS A 353 37.66 19.87 -45.17
CA LYS A 353 38.55 20.16 -46.32
C LYS A 353 39.58 21.24 -45.99
N GLY A 354 39.32 22.06 -44.97
CA GLY A 354 40.32 22.96 -44.36
C GLY A 354 40.36 24.38 -44.89
N ASN A 355 39.27 24.85 -45.53
CA ASN A 355 38.98 26.26 -45.84
C ASN A 355 37.52 26.63 -45.49
N GLU A 356 36.84 25.81 -44.69
CA GLU A 356 35.42 25.97 -44.34
C GLU A 356 35.22 26.99 -43.20
N THR A 357 34.04 27.60 -43.18
CA THR A 357 33.56 28.41 -42.06
C THR A 357 32.57 27.60 -41.24
N LEU A 358 32.90 27.35 -39.96
CA LEU A 358 32.01 26.69 -39.02
C LEU A 358 31.23 27.69 -38.19
N ILE A 359 29.92 27.51 -38.12
CA ILE A 359 29.02 28.31 -37.28
C ILE A 359 28.63 27.46 -36.08
N ILE A 360 28.99 27.91 -34.89
CA ILE A 360 28.75 27.20 -33.62
C ILE A 360 27.66 27.96 -32.86
N LYS A 361 26.48 27.36 -32.75
CA LYS A 361 25.29 27.95 -32.13
C LYS A 361 25.04 27.31 -30.77
N GLY A 362 25.04 28.10 -29.69
CA GLY A 362 24.80 27.61 -28.33
C GLY A 362 23.36 27.85 -27.85
N TYR A 363 22.79 26.84 -27.17
CA TYR A 363 21.44 26.84 -26.62
C TYR A 363 21.43 26.42 -25.14
N ALA A 364 20.40 26.86 -24.42
CA ALA A 364 20.14 26.54 -23.03
C ALA A 364 18.65 26.16 -22.85
N ASP A 365 18.34 25.48 -21.73
CA ASP A 365 16.96 25.17 -21.37
C ASP A 365 16.27 26.39 -20.74
N TRP A 366 14.97 26.27 -20.44
CA TRP A 366 14.20 27.33 -19.77
C TRP A 366 14.54 27.46 -18.27
N LYS A 367 15.38 26.59 -17.71
CA LYS A 367 15.64 26.51 -16.27
C LYS A 367 16.68 27.54 -15.83
N GLY A 368 16.22 28.62 -15.20
CA GLY A 368 17.07 29.67 -14.63
C GLY A 368 16.76 31.06 -15.20
N THR A 369 17.54 32.08 -14.81
CA THR A 369 17.32 33.45 -15.28
C THR A 369 17.75 33.62 -16.74
N LYS A 370 17.14 34.57 -17.46
CA LYS A 370 17.52 34.91 -18.85
C LYS A 370 19.03 35.22 -18.98
N SER A 371 19.56 36.04 -18.07
CA SER A 371 20.98 36.41 -18.04
C SER A 371 21.90 35.23 -17.72
N PHE A 372 21.41 34.21 -17.00
CA PHE A 372 22.14 32.96 -16.79
C PHE A 372 22.18 32.11 -18.07
N ASN A 373 21.04 31.94 -18.74
CA ASN A 373 20.92 31.13 -19.94
C ASN A 373 21.69 31.72 -21.14
N GLU A 374 21.71 33.05 -21.29
CA GLU A 374 22.55 33.72 -22.28
C GLU A 374 24.05 33.49 -22.01
N ARG A 375 24.48 33.54 -20.74
CA ARG A 375 25.88 33.27 -20.37
C ARG A 375 26.30 31.82 -20.59
N ILE A 376 25.45 30.86 -20.20
CA ILE A 376 25.82 29.43 -20.29
C ILE A 376 25.83 28.92 -21.74
N SER A 377 24.87 29.34 -22.56
CA SER A 377 24.82 29.00 -24.00
C SER A 377 26.07 29.53 -24.73
N LYS A 378 26.46 30.78 -24.47
CA LYS A 378 27.72 31.36 -24.97
C LYS A 378 28.95 30.56 -24.51
N ARG A 379 29.03 30.26 -23.21
CA ARG A 379 30.18 29.52 -22.64
C ARG A 379 30.35 28.14 -23.26
N ARG A 380 29.25 27.43 -23.54
CA ARG A 380 29.25 26.12 -24.22
C ARG A 380 29.77 26.24 -25.66
N ALA A 381 29.22 27.17 -26.44
CA ALA A 381 29.65 27.40 -27.81
C ALA A 381 31.14 27.79 -27.90
N GLU A 382 31.62 28.65 -26.99
CA GLU A 382 33.04 29.00 -26.90
C GLU A 382 33.92 27.82 -26.48
N LYS A 383 33.44 26.94 -25.61
CA LYS A 383 34.18 25.71 -25.23
C LYS A 383 34.34 24.77 -26.41
N VAL A 384 33.29 24.56 -27.20
CA VAL A 384 33.34 23.79 -28.46
C VAL A 384 34.33 24.44 -29.43
N ARG A 385 34.18 25.74 -29.71
CA ARG A 385 35.10 26.49 -30.59
C ARG A 385 36.55 26.33 -30.16
N ASN A 386 36.85 26.56 -28.88
CA ASN A 386 38.21 26.54 -28.36
C ASN A 386 38.81 25.11 -28.39
N TYR A 387 37.97 24.08 -28.26
CA TYR A 387 38.39 22.69 -28.42
C TYR A 387 38.70 22.39 -29.90
N MET A 388 37.74 22.65 -30.80
CA MET A 388 37.90 22.43 -32.24
C MET A 388 39.07 23.20 -32.82
N ARG A 389 39.26 24.47 -32.45
CA ARG A 389 40.40 25.28 -32.90
C ARG A 389 41.75 24.62 -32.61
N ARG A 390 41.91 23.99 -31.44
CA ARG A 390 43.14 23.28 -31.07
C ARG A 390 43.32 21.99 -31.87
N ILE A 391 42.25 21.23 -32.05
CA ILE A 391 42.27 19.93 -32.75
C ILE A 391 42.42 20.09 -34.26
N CYS A 392 41.64 20.96 -34.90
CA CYS A 392 41.75 21.26 -36.32
C CYS A 392 43.14 21.80 -36.68
N ARG A 393 43.77 22.60 -35.80
CA ARG A 393 45.18 23.03 -35.98
C ARG A 393 46.15 21.85 -35.94
N LYS A 394 45.92 20.85 -35.07
CA LYS A 394 46.72 19.61 -35.03
C LYS A 394 46.63 18.83 -36.35
N TYR A 395 45.48 18.87 -37.02
CA TYR A 395 45.26 18.27 -38.35
C TYR A 395 45.61 19.18 -39.53
N ARG A 396 46.27 20.33 -39.29
CA ARG A 396 46.64 21.33 -40.31
C ARG A 396 45.46 21.85 -41.15
N LYS A 397 44.24 21.88 -40.58
CA LYS A 397 43.03 22.42 -41.23
C LYS A 397 42.87 23.90 -40.88
N LYS A 398 42.72 24.77 -41.88
CA LYS A 398 42.52 26.22 -41.69
C LYS A 398 41.02 26.54 -41.70
N VAL A 399 40.42 26.49 -40.51
CA VAL A 399 38.96 26.66 -40.34
C VAL A 399 38.66 28.01 -39.71
N GLN A 400 37.67 28.73 -40.25
CA GLN A 400 37.12 29.93 -39.62
C GLN A 400 35.96 29.56 -38.70
N PHE A 401 35.82 30.24 -37.57
CA PHE A 401 34.78 29.96 -36.59
C PHE A 401 33.92 31.20 -36.33
N LYS A 402 32.62 31.08 -36.53
CA LYS A 402 31.60 32.04 -36.09
C LYS A 402 30.87 31.44 -34.88
N VAL A 403 30.67 32.24 -33.83
CA VAL A 403 29.98 31.78 -32.61
C VAL A 403 28.73 32.61 -32.40
N GLU A 404 27.61 31.94 -32.23
CA GLU A 404 26.30 32.53 -31.93
C GLU A 404 25.72 31.85 -30.69
N TRP A 405 24.90 32.57 -29.93
CA TRP A 405 24.27 32.02 -28.73
C TRP A 405 22.87 32.61 -28.56
N PHE A 406 21.93 31.75 -28.18
CA PHE A 406 20.50 32.08 -28.18
C PHE A 406 19.88 32.03 -26.79
N GLY A 407 20.61 31.61 -25.76
CA GLY A 407 20.05 31.38 -24.44
C GLY A 407 18.96 30.30 -24.51
N TYR A 408 17.80 30.56 -23.91
CA TYR A 408 16.63 29.67 -24.00
C TYR A 408 15.73 29.96 -25.20
N LYS A 409 16.10 30.91 -26.09
CA LYS A 409 15.37 31.13 -27.33
C LYS A 409 15.60 29.93 -28.26
N ASN A 410 14.55 29.46 -28.93
CA ASN A 410 14.54 28.28 -29.81
C ASN A 410 14.67 26.94 -29.07
N LEU A 411 13.73 26.69 -28.14
CA LEU A 411 13.53 25.38 -27.52
C LEU A 411 13.09 24.38 -28.59
N ILE A 412 13.71 23.19 -28.62
CA ILE A 412 13.24 22.04 -29.41
C ILE A 412 12.01 21.42 -28.74
N ILE A 413 12.00 21.39 -27.40
CA ILE A 413 10.90 20.83 -26.61
C ILE A 413 10.39 21.88 -25.63
N GLU A 414 9.11 22.20 -25.71
CA GLU A 414 8.43 23.18 -24.84
C GLU A 414 7.88 22.56 -23.54
N LYS A 415 7.69 21.22 -23.50
CA LYS A 415 7.18 20.51 -22.31
C LYS A 415 8.20 20.41 -21.17
N LYS A 416 7.72 20.56 -19.93
CA LYS A 416 8.49 20.31 -18.70
C LYS A 416 8.68 18.80 -18.52
N GLY A 417 9.82 18.26 -18.97
CA GLY A 417 10.18 16.85 -18.74
C GLY A 417 11.47 16.46 -19.46
N ALA A 418 11.56 16.73 -20.76
CA ALA A 418 12.77 16.47 -21.57
C ALA A 418 13.68 17.71 -21.62
N LEU A 419 14.47 17.92 -20.56
CA LEU A 419 15.36 19.10 -20.40
C LEU A 419 16.72 18.96 -21.12
N THR A 420 17.09 17.76 -21.60
CA THR A 420 18.37 17.47 -22.27
C THR A 420 18.48 18.03 -23.69
N PRO A 421 17.47 17.98 -24.58
CA PRO A 421 17.63 18.41 -25.98
C PRO A 421 17.77 19.93 -26.15
N ASN A 422 17.32 20.69 -25.16
CA ASN A 422 17.47 22.16 -25.15
C ASN A 422 18.87 22.62 -24.69
N ARG A 423 19.62 21.75 -24.00
CA ARG A 423 20.98 22.04 -23.53
C ARG A 423 22.03 21.58 -24.54
N ARG A 424 22.12 22.27 -25.68
CA ARG A 424 22.97 21.83 -26.80
C ARG A 424 23.82 22.91 -27.42
N VAL A 425 24.79 22.48 -28.21
CA VAL A 425 25.51 23.29 -29.20
C VAL A 425 25.38 22.63 -30.55
N GLU A 426 24.90 23.38 -31.53
CA GLU A 426 24.81 22.94 -32.92
C GLU A 426 26.01 23.50 -33.70
N ILE A 427 26.58 22.68 -34.60
CA ILE A 427 27.74 23.04 -35.41
C ILE A 427 27.33 22.92 -36.87
N TYR A 428 27.38 24.02 -37.60
CA TYR A 428 27.09 24.07 -39.03
C TYR A 428 28.36 24.34 -39.81
N VAL A 429 28.42 23.85 -41.04
CA VAL A 429 29.34 24.35 -42.06
C VAL A 429 28.57 25.28 -43.01
N SER A 430 29.12 26.47 -43.23
CA SER A 430 28.66 27.33 -44.32
C SER A 430 29.24 26.77 -45.61
N GLU A 431 28.37 26.21 -46.46
CA GLU A 431 28.74 25.84 -47.84
C GLU A 431 28.81 27.06 -48.76
#